data_AF-A0A497GNF8-F1
#
_entry.id   AF-A0A497GNF8-F1
#
_cell.length_a   1.000
_cell.length_b   1.000
_cell.length_c   1.000
_cell.angle_alpha   90.00
_cell.angle_beta   90.00
_cell.angle_gamma   90.00
#
_symmetry.space_group_name_H-M   'P 1'
#
loop_
_entity.id
_entity.type
_entity.pdbx_description
1 polymer ?
#
loop_
_entity_poly.entity_id
_entity_poly.type
_entity_poly.pdbx_seq_one_letter_code
_entity_poly.pdbx_strand_id
1 'polypeptide(L)'
;MHLRRLARRLGLNPDLFHPHNLRHLRATELYKSRKLTELEMMKLFGWKTRRMIDVYSKITMDDVEERMRELYGIKAKPEASERKIICSNCGMEVPASWQYCPRCGKPLTEKSIVERIAEEMKVEEKTKMLLKMLAREIRKDPSIITRLLDTLYGRKQIPHGESRMDNQGA
;
A
#
# COMPACT_ATOMS: atom_id res chain seq x y z
N MET A 1 -20.25 40.61 8.66
CA MET A 1 -19.03 40.53 9.51
C MET A 1 -18.73 39.13 10.07
N HIS A 2 -19.70 38.29 10.39
CA HIS A 2 -19.45 36.99 11.05
C HIS A 2 -18.67 35.98 10.18
N LEU A 3 -19.03 35.81 8.90
CA LEU A 3 -18.34 34.88 8.00
C LEU A 3 -16.86 35.26 7.78
N ARG A 4 -16.54 36.55 7.66
CA ARG A 4 -15.15 37.01 7.53
C ARG A 4 -14.33 36.77 8.80
N ARG A 5 -14.94 36.89 9.98
CA ARG A 5 -14.28 36.55 11.26
C ARG A 5 -14.05 35.03 11.36
N LEU A 6 -15.04 34.24 10.97
CA LEU A 6 -14.93 32.78 10.92
C LEU A 6 -13.84 32.33 9.94
N ALA A 7 -13.81 32.91 8.74
CA ALA A 7 -12.78 32.63 7.74
C ALA A 7 -11.37 32.89 8.28
N ARG A 8 -11.15 34.05 8.92
CA ARG A 8 -9.87 34.37 9.57
C ARG A 8 -9.51 33.38 10.69
N ARG A 9 -10.47 32.98 11.52
CA ARG A 9 -10.25 31.99 12.59
C ARG A 9 -9.89 30.61 12.04
N LEU A 10 -10.44 30.24 10.89
CA LEU A 10 -10.19 28.96 10.21
C LEU A 10 -8.99 29.01 9.25
N GLY A 11 -8.31 30.15 9.12
CA GLY A 11 -7.21 30.32 8.16
C GLY A 11 -7.64 30.32 6.68
N LEU A 12 -8.92 30.58 6.40
CA LEU A 12 -9.47 30.67 5.04
C LEU A 12 -9.44 32.11 4.52
N ASN A 13 -9.34 32.26 3.19
CA ASN A 13 -9.40 33.57 2.55
C ASN A 13 -10.79 34.23 2.78
N PRO A 14 -10.87 35.34 3.53
CA PRO A 14 -12.14 35.99 3.85
C PRO A 14 -12.85 36.62 2.65
N ASP A 15 -12.14 36.90 1.56
CA ASP A 15 -12.72 37.47 0.35
C ASP A 15 -13.42 36.40 -0.50
N LEU A 16 -12.92 35.17 -0.46
CA LEU A 16 -13.56 34.03 -1.12
C LEU A 16 -14.69 33.44 -0.28
N PHE A 17 -14.57 33.48 1.06
CA PHE A 17 -15.51 32.88 1.99
C PHE A 17 -16.72 33.79 2.28
N HIS A 18 -17.57 33.98 1.28
CA HIS A 18 -18.79 34.80 1.38
C HIS A 18 -20.03 34.07 0.82
N PRO A 19 -21.26 34.49 1.18
CA PRO A 19 -22.49 33.75 0.87
C PRO A 19 -22.69 33.38 -0.60
N HIS A 20 -22.34 34.28 -1.52
CA HIS A 20 -22.49 34.02 -2.96
C HIS A 20 -21.63 32.82 -3.41
N ASN A 21 -20.33 32.82 -3.08
CA ASN A 21 -19.42 31.70 -3.39
C ASN A 21 -19.84 30.40 -2.69
N LEU A 22 -20.30 30.45 -1.44
CA LEU A 22 -20.80 29.26 -0.74
C LEU A 22 -22.00 28.64 -1.46
N ARG A 23 -22.90 29.49 -1.95
CA ARG A 23 -24.02 29.07 -2.77
C ARG A 23 -23.55 28.46 -4.10
N HIS A 24 -22.59 29.07 -4.77
CA HIS A 24 -22.00 28.53 -6.01
C HIS A 24 -21.31 27.18 -5.79
N LEU A 25 -20.56 27.04 -4.69
CA LEU A 25 -19.92 25.81 -4.28
C LEU A 25 -20.96 24.70 -4.09
N ARG A 26 -22.02 24.98 -3.31
CA ARG A 26 -23.07 24.01 -3.04
C ARG A 26 -23.84 23.61 -4.30
N ALA A 27 -24.12 24.57 -5.18
CA ALA A 27 -24.77 24.29 -6.47
C ALA A 27 -23.91 23.38 -7.35
N THR A 28 -22.60 23.65 -7.42
CA THR A 28 -21.64 22.81 -8.17
C THR A 28 -21.56 21.40 -7.61
N GLU A 29 -21.47 21.27 -6.28
CA GLU A 29 -21.43 19.99 -5.57
C GLU A 29 -22.69 19.15 -5.86
N LEU A 30 -23.87 19.77 -5.73
CA LEU A 30 -25.14 19.08 -5.98
C LEU A 30 -25.30 18.68 -7.45
N TYR A 31 -24.91 19.55 -8.38
CA TYR A 31 -24.93 19.23 -9.81
C TYR A 31 -24.03 18.03 -10.12
N LYS A 32 -22.79 18.05 -9.62
CA LYS A 32 -21.82 16.95 -9.79
C LYS A 32 -22.23 15.67 -9.08
N SER A 33 -22.97 15.75 -7.98
CA SER A 33 -23.49 14.55 -7.30
C SER A 33 -24.50 13.78 -8.15
N ARG A 34 -25.07 14.41 -9.19
CA ARG A 34 -26.08 13.85 -10.10
C ARG A 34 -27.34 13.30 -9.42
N LYS A 35 -27.55 13.62 -8.13
CA LYS A 35 -28.71 13.18 -7.33
C LYS A 35 -29.97 13.99 -7.56
N LEU A 36 -29.84 15.16 -8.17
CA LEU A 36 -30.94 16.09 -8.42
C LEU A 36 -31.03 16.38 -9.91
N THR A 37 -32.26 16.46 -10.40
CA THR A 37 -32.58 16.99 -11.72
C THR A 37 -32.42 18.51 -11.76
N GLU A 38 -32.28 19.06 -12.97
CA GLU A 38 -32.19 20.51 -13.17
C GLU A 38 -33.40 21.27 -12.58
N LEU A 39 -34.61 20.72 -12.72
CA LEU A 39 -35.82 21.32 -12.17
C LEU A 39 -35.84 21.31 -10.64
N GLU A 40 -35.38 20.23 -10.01
CA GLU A 40 -35.24 20.16 -8.55
C GLU A 40 -34.20 21.16 -8.04
N MET A 41 -33.08 21.31 -8.76
CA MET A 41 -32.09 22.34 -8.46
C MET A 41 -32.69 23.75 -8.57
N MET A 42 -33.48 24.02 -9.62
CA MET A 42 -34.17 25.31 -9.76
C MET A 42 -35.11 25.59 -8.60
N LYS A 43 -35.87 24.59 -8.13
CA LYS A 43 -36.73 24.72 -6.95
C LYS A 43 -35.93 24.94 -5.67
N LEU A 44 -34.88 24.15 -5.44
CA LEU A 44 -34.03 24.22 -4.25
C LEU A 44 -33.33 25.57 -4.12
N PHE A 45 -32.80 26.08 -5.23
CA PHE A 45 -32.08 27.35 -5.25
C PHE A 45 -33.01 28.54 -5.51
N GLY A 46 -34.26 28.34 -5.93
CA GLY A 46 -35.19 29.43 -6.26
C GLY A 46 -34.84 30.14 -7.57
N TRP A 47 -34.27 29.42 -8.54
CA TRP A 47 -33.96 29.97 -9.86
C TRP A 47 -35.19 29.93 -10.76
N LYS A 48 -35.56 31.08 -11.33
CA LYS A 48 -36.67 31.18 -12.28
C LYS A 48 -36.32 30.70 -13.68
N THR A 49 -35.04 30.76 -14.05
CA THR A 49 -34.56 30.42 -15.40
C THR A 49 -33.37 29.47 -15.33
N ARG A 50 -33.16 28.71 -16.43
CA ARG A 50 -32.06 27.74 -16.57
C ARG A 50 -30.67 28.38 -16.63
N ARG A 51 -30.57 29.70 -16.89
CA ARG A 51 -29.29 30.43 -17.02
C ARG A 51 -28.29 30.16 -15.91
N MET A 52 -28.77 29.91 -14.68
CA MET A 52 -27.89 29.59 -13.55
C MET A 52 -27.33 28.17 -13.58
N ILE A 53 -28.03 27.22 -14.19
CA ILE A 53 -27.57 25.84 -14.36
C ILE A 53 -26.42 25.78 -15.37
N ASP A 54 -26.50 26.60 -16.43
CA ASP A 54 -25.50 26.63 -17.51
C ASP A 54 -24.09 26.97 -16.99
N VAL A 55 -23.99 27.69 -15.87
CA VAL A 55 -22.73 27.97 -15.19
C VAL A 55 -22.03 26.69 -14.70
N TYR A 56 -22.81 25.67 -14.33
CA TYR A 56 -22.33 24.41 -13.74
C TYR A 56 -22.37 23.22 -14.71
N SER A 57 -23.10 23.31 -15.82
CA SER A 57 -23.38 22.21 -16.75
C SER A 57 -22.23 21.82 -17.67
N LYS A 58 -20.98 21.93 -17.21
CA LYS A 58 -19.79 21.56 -17.97
C LYS A 58 -19.51 20.07 -17.78
N ILE A 59 -20.31 19.24 -18.43
CA ILE A 59 -20.15 17.78 -18.43
C ILE A 59 -19.27 17.35 -19.61
N THR A 60 -18.48 16.30 -19.42
CA THR A 60 -17.66 15.65 -20.47
C THR A 60 -18.36 14.40 -20.99
N MET A 61 -17.82 13.81 -22.07
CA MET A 61 -18.32 12.52 -22.58
C MET A 61 -18.16 11.40 -21.55
N ASP A 62 -17.08 11.42 -20.75
CA ASP A 62 -16.86 10.44 -19.68
C ASP A 62 -17.99 10.46 -18.64
N ASP A 63 -18.49 11.66 -18.29
CA ASP A 63 -19.62 11.83 -17.38
C ASP A 63 -20.90 11.19 -17.94
N VAL A 64 -21.11 11.30 -19.27
CA VAL A 64 -22.25 10.72 -19.96
C VAL A 64 -22.16 9.20 -20.00
N GLU A 65 -20.99 8.66 -20.32
CA GLU A 65 -20.76 7.21 -20.34
C GLU A 65 -20.96 6.58 -18.97
N GLU A 66 -20.44 7.20 -17.91
CA GLU A 66 -20.65 6.75 -16.54
C GLU A 66 -22.15 6.72 -16.19
N ARG A 67 -22.91 7.75 -16.55
CA ARG A 67 -24.36 7.78 -16.35
C ARG A 67 -25.08 6.68 -17.13
N MET A 68 -24.69 6.42 -18.37
CA MET A 68 -25.27 5.34 -19.16
C MET A 68 -24.97 3.98 -18.51
N ARG A 69 -23.75 3.78 -18.04
CA ARG A 69 -23.36 2.58 -17.29
C ARG A 69 -24.22 2.40 -16.03
N GLU A 70 -24.40 3.46 -15.23
CA GLU A 70 -25.27 3.44 -14.04
C GLU A 70 -26.73 3.11 -14.36
N LEU A 71 -27.32 3.76 -15.38
CA LEU A 71 -28.72 3.55 -15.79
C LEU A 71 -29.00 2.10 -16.21
N TYR A 72 -28.06 1.48 -16.92
CA TYR A 72 -28.17 0.08 -17.32
C TYR A 72 -27.69 -0.90 -16.25
N GLY A 73 -27.35 -0.43 -15.05
CA GLY A 73 -26.88 -1.27 -13.96
C GLY A 73 -25.51 -1.90 -14.20
N ILE A 74 -24.78 -1.41 -15.22
CA ILE A 74 -23.39 -1.76 -15.51
C ILE A 74 -22.56 -1.00 -14.48
N LYS A 75 -22.50 -1.53 -13.26
CA LYS A 75 -21.55 -1.03 -12.28
C LYS A 75 -20.17 -1.21 -12.91
N ALA A 76 -19.49 -0.11 -13.25
CA ALA A 76 -18.04 -0.14 -13.28
C ALA A 76 -17.67 -0.83 -11.97
N LYS A 77 -16.92 -1.94 -12.04
CA LYS A 77 -16.41 -2.58 -10.83
C LYS A 77 -15.95 -1.42 -9.96
N PRO A 78 -16.45 -1.26 -8.72
CA PRO A 78 -15.81 -0.31 -7.83
C PRO A 78 -14.34 -0.66 -7.99
N GLU A 79 -13.48 0.32 -8.28
CA GLU A 79 -12.09 0.14 -7.90
C GLU A 79 -12.23 -0.24 -6.44
N ALA A 80 -12.14 -1.54 -6.18
CA ALA A 80 -12.29 -2.10 -4.86
C ALA A 80 -11.13 -1.40 -4.21
N SER A 81 -11.41 -0.34 -3.45
CA SER A 81 -10.40 0.40 -2.74
C SER A 81 -9.73 -0.67 -1.93
N GLU A 82 -8.62 -1.21 -2.44
CA GLU A 82 -8.04 -2.42 -1.91
C GLU A 82 -7.73 -2.02 -0.48
N ARG A 83 -8.45 -2.62 0.48
CA ARG A 83 -8.35 -2.19 1.87
C ARG A 83 -6.87 -2.22 2.20
N LYS A 84 -6.29 -1.08 2.54
CA LYS A 84 -4.87 -1.01 2.85
C LYS A 84 -4.70 -1.43 4.30
N ILE A 85 -3.74 -2.31 4.54
CA ILE A 85 -3.32 -2.74 5.88
C ILE A 85 -1.91 -2.21 6.13
N ILE A 86 -1.62 -1.90 7.39
CA ILE A 86 -0.30 -1.45 7.82
C ILE A 86 0.47 -2.66 8.35
N CYS A 87 1.65 -2.91 7.82
CA CYS A 87 2.51 -3.98 8.31
C CYS A 87 2.95 -3.70 9.76
N SER A 88 2.61 -4.58 10.71
CA SER A 88 2.96 -4.42 12.13
C SER A 88 4.46 -4.54 12.46
N ASN A 89 5.31 -4.79 11.46
CA ASN A 89 6.77 -4.89 11.66
C ASN A 89 7.52 -3.68 11.12
N CYS A 90 7.24 -3.28 9.87
CA CYS A 90 7.98 -2.21 9.20
C CYS A 90 7.14 -0.94 8.94
N GLY A 91 5.85 -0.94 9.27
CA GLY A 91 4.95 0.21 9.10
C GLY A 91 4.52 0.52 7.67
N MET A 92 4.91 -0.30 6.69
CA MET A 92 4.51 -0.10 5.29
C MET A 92 3.02 -0.36 5.08
N GLU A 93 2.36 0.55 4.36
CA GLU A 93 1.01 0.33 3.82
C GLU A 93 1.05 -0.63 2.65
N VAL A 94 0.26 -1.70 2.72
CA VAL A 94 0.19 -2.76 1.73
C VAL A 94 -1.27 -3.09 1.43
N PRO A 95 -1.62 -3.50 0.20
CA PRO A 95 -2.97 -3.99 -0.09
C PRO A 95 -3.31 -5.23 0.76
N ALA A 96 -4.53 -5.32 1.28
CA ALA A 96 -5.01 -6.48 2.06
C ALA A 96 -5.06 -7.79 1.28
N SER A 97 -4.97 -7.73 -0.05
CA SER A 97 -4.87 -8.91 -0.92
C SER A 97 -3.51 -9.61 -0.81
N TRP A 98 -2.48 -8.94 -0.28
CA TRP A 98 -1.12 -9.47 -0.23
C TRP A 98 -0.91 -10.34 1.02
N GLN A 99 -0.29 -11.51 0.80
CA GLN A 99 -0.01 -12.46 1.89
C GLN A 99 1.26 -12.11 2.68
N TYR A 100 2.22 -11.43 2.06
CA TYR A 100 3.51 -11.09 2.66
C TYR A 100 3.85 -9.62 2.42
N CYS A 101 4.54 -9.01 3.38
CA CYS A 101 5.04 -7.66 3.23
C CYS A 101 6.24 -7.64 2.26
N PRO A 102 6.25 -6.78 1.22
CA PRO A 102 7.36 -6.71 0.26
C PRO A 102 8.64 -6.15 0.87
N ARG A 103 8.54 -5.34 1.93
CA ARG A 103 9.71 -4.73 2.56
C ARG A 103 10.42 -5.66 3.53
N CYS A 104 9.67 -6.40 4.34
CA CYS A 104 10.25 -7.20 5.44
C CYS A 104 9.90 -8.69 5.40
N GLY A 105 9.13 -9.14 4.42
CA GLY A 105 8.74 -10.56 4.29
C GLY A 105 7.80 -11.08 5.38
N LYS A 106 7.30 -10.22 6.28
CA LYS A 106 6.39 -10.68 7.35
C LYS A 106 5.05 -11.13 6.76
N PRO A 107 4.50 -12.28 7.19
CA PRO A 107 3.15 -12.70 6.84
C PRO A 107 2.11 -11.68 7.30
N LEU A 108 1.15 -11.37 6.45
CA LEU A 108 0.11 -10.37 6.69
C LEU A 108 -1.27 -11.00 6.94
N THR A 109 -1.48 -12.23 6.50
CA THR A 109 -2.76 -12.96 6.61
C THR A 109 -2.66 -14.12 7.58
N GLU A 110 -3.75 -14.48 8.25
CA GLU A 110 -3.80 -15.64 9.17
C GLU A 110 -3.29 -16.92 8.52
N LYS A 111 -3.69 -17.17 7.25
CA LYS A 111 -3.21 -18.33 6.47
C LYS A 111 -1.69 -18.35 6.35
N SER A 112 -1.09 -17.23 5.92
CA SER A 112 0.36 -17.11 5.77
C SER A 112 1.12 -17.21 7.10
N ILE A 113 0.49 -16.84 8.21
CA ILE A 113 1.07 -17.01 9.56
C ILE A 113 1.09 -18.50 9.93
N VAL A 114 -0.04 -19.20 9.75
CA VAL A 114 -0.16 -20.63 10.05
C VAL A 114 0.79 -21.47 9.19
N GLU A 115 0.88 -21.18 7.89
CA GLU A 115 1.80 -21.87 6.98
C GLU A 115 3.26 -21.71 7.41
N ARG A 116 3.65 -20.49 7.81
CA ARG A 116 5.02 -20.24 8.29
C ARG A 116 5.32 -21.00 9.58
N ILE A 117 4.40 -21.01 10.55
CA ILE A 117 4.56 -21.78 11.80
C ILE A 117 4.69 -23.27 11.49
N ALA A 118 3.83 -23.80 10.60
CA ALA A 118 3.89 -25.21 10.22
C ALA A 118 5.22 -25.58 9.55
N GLU A 119 5.78 -24.70 8.72
CA GLU A 119 7.06 -24.93 8.05
C GLU A 119 8.23 -24.83 9.04
N GLU A 120 8.21 -23.87 9.97
CA GLU A 120 9.18 -23.75 11.06
C GLU A 120 9.19 -25.03 11.93
N MET A 121 8.01 -25.58 12.28
CA MET A 121 7.90 -26.85 13.02
C MET A 121 8.53 -28.04 12.27
N LYS A 122 8.29 -28.16 10.95
CA LYS A 122 8.91 -29.24 10.14
C LYS A 122 10.42 -29.11 10.08
N VAL A 123 10.95 -27.90 9.99
CA VAL A 123 12.40 -27.65 9.99
C VAL A 123 13.01 -28.05 11.32
N GLU A 124 12.36 -27.74 12.45
CA GLU A 124 12.80 -28.18 13.77
C GLU A 124 12.82 -29.71 13.91
N GLU A 125 11.81 -30.41 13.39
CA GLU A 125 11.79 -31.87 13.43
C GLU A 125 12.91 -32.49 12.59
N LYS A 126 13.12 -31.98 11.37
CA LYS A 126 14.20 -32.44 10.48
C LYS A 126 15.58 -32.17 11.07
N THR A 127 15.80 -31.00 11.68
CA THR A 127 17.08 -30.67 12.32
C THR A 127 17.35 -31.55 13.54
N LYS A 128 16.34 -31.81 14.39
CA LYS A 128 16.44 -32.79 15.50
C LYS A 128 16.77 -34.19 14.98
N MET A 129 16.17 -34.61 13.87
CA MET A 129 16.44 -35.91 13.27
C MET A 129 17.88 -36.02 12.72
N LEU A 130 18.34 -34.99 12.01
CA LEU A 130 19.72 -34.90 11.50
C LEU A 130 20.74 -34.91 12.65
N LEU A 131 20.52 -34.14 13.72
CA LEU A 131 21.39 -34.13 14.89
C LEU A 131 21.45 -35.50 15.57
N LYS A 132 20.31 -36.22 15.67
CA LYS A 132 20.28 -37.59 16.20
C LYS A 132 21.07 -38.55 15.32
N MET A 133 20.98 -38.44 14.00
CA MET A 133 21.75 -39.26 13.06
C MET A 133 23.25 -38.97 13.19
N LEU A 134 23.63 -37.69 13.24
CA LEU A 134 25.02 -37.27 13.44
C LEU A 134 25.58 -37.81 14.76
N ALA A 135 24.82 -37.71 15.85
CA ALA A 135 25.22 -38.23 17.15
C ALA A 135 25.42 -39.76 17.17
N ARG A 136 24.69 -40.51 16.34
CA ARG A 136 24.89 -41.97 16.19
C ARG A 136 26.20 -42.28 15.48
N GLU A 137 26.51 -41.55 14.41
CA GLU A 137 27.76 -41.78 13.66
C GLU A 137 29.00 -41.36 14.45
N ILE A 138 28.92 -40.26 15.21
CA ILE A 138 29.96 -39.84 16.14
C ILE A 138 30.25 -40.91 17.21
N ARG A 139 29.24 -41.63 17.70
CA ARG A 139 29.47 -42.74 18.65
C ARG A 139 30.20 -43.93 18.02
N LYS A 140 30.01 -44.17 16.72
CA LYS A 140 30.67 -45.28 16.02
C LYS A 140 32.12 -44.96 15.71
N ASP A 141 32.40 -43.71 15.35
CA ASP A 141 33.75 -43.24 15.08
C ASP A 141 33.96 -41.82 15.63
N PRO A 142 34.64 -41.68 16.79
CA PRO A 142 34.93 -40.39 17.40
C PRO A 142 35.80 -39.47 16.53
N SER A 143 36.56 -40.02 15.57
CA SER A 143 37.43 -39.24 14.68
C SER A 143 36.64 -38.43 13.63
N ILE A 144 35.34 -38.69 13.49
CA ILE A 144 34.46 -37.89 12.64
C ILE A 144 34.36 -36.46 13.16
N ILE A 145 34.35 -36.24 14.48
CA ILE A 145 34.26 -34.89 15.06
C ILE A 145 35.45 -34.04 14.63
N THR A 146 36.67 -34.57 14.75
CA THR A 146 37.89 -33.81 14.42
C THR A 146 37.92 -33.43 12.94
N ARG A 147 37.56 -34.35 12.04
CA ARG A 147 37.44 -34.07 10.60
C ARG A 147 36.38 -33.01 10.29
N LEU A 148 35.26 -33.01 11.02
CA LEU A 148 34.17 -32.03 10.86
C LEU A 148 34.58 -30.63 11.35
N LEU A 149 35.29 -30.58 12.48
CA LEU A 149 35.84 -29.32 13.01
C LEU A 149 36.91 -28.74 12.08
N ASP A 150 37.78 -29.58 11.53
CA ASP A 150 38.79 -29.16 10.55
C ASP A 150 38.16 -28.63 9.25
N THR A 151 37.05 -29.21 8.79
CA THR A 151 36.36 -28.72 7.58
C THR A 151 35.55 -27.45 7.82
N LEU A 152 34.94 -27.29 8.99
CA LEU A 152 34.16 -26.09 9.34
C LEU A 152 35.04 -24.89 9.70
N TYR A 153 36.21 -25.11 10.31
CA TYR A 153 37.05 -24.04 10.86
C TYR A 153 38.46 -23.96 10.25
N GLY A 154 38.90 -24.93 9.45
CA GLY A 154 40.28 -25.04 8.93
C GLY A 154 40.63 -24.24 7.67
N ARG A 155 39.72 -23.41 7.10
CA ARG A 155 40.06 -22.46 6.02
C ARG A 155 40.07 -21.02 6.52
N LYS A 156 41.12 -20.66 7.25
CA LYS A 156 41.59 -19.27 7.35
C LYS A 156 43.10 -19.22 7.14
N GLN A 157 43.52 -18.96 5.90
CA GLN A 157 44.66 -18.11 5.53
C GLN A 157 44.78 -18.08 3.99
N ILE A 158 44.37 -16.98 3.38
CA ILE A 158 44.93 -16.49 2.12
C ILE A 158 45.34 -15.04 2.42
N PRO A 159 46.65 -14.72 2.53
CA PRO A 159 47.09 -13.33 2.59
C PRO A 159 46.98 -12.73 1.18
N HIS A 160 46.25 -11.62 1.08
CA HIS A 160 46.19 -10.79 -0.12
C HIS A 160 47.54 -10.09 -0.36
N GLY A 161 48.17 -10.41 -1.49
CA GLY A 161 48.92 -9.51 -2.38
C GLY A 161 49.98 -8.59 -1.78
N GLU A 162 51.24 -9.03 -1.78
CA GLU A 162 52.38 -8.12 -1.95
C GLU A 162 52.48 -7.70 -3.42
N SER A 163 52.58 -6.38 -3.60
CA SER A 163 52.71 -5.66 -4.86
C SER A 163 53.86 -6.19 -5.71
N ARG A 164 53.57 -6.50 -6.98
CA ARG A 164 54.57 -6.62 -8.04
C ARG A 164 55.41 -5.34 -8.07
N MET A 165 56.71 -5.48 -7.80
CA MET A 165 57.72 -4.51 -8.23
C MET A 165 57.86 -4.68 -9.75
N ASP A 166 57.35 -3.71 -10.50
CA ASP A 166 57.67 -3.59 -11.92
C ASP A 166 59.09 -3.05 -12.03
N ASN A 167 59.99 -3.93 -12.48
CA ASN A 167 61.38 -3.66 -12.78
C ASN A 167 61.56 -3.84 -14.29
N GLN A 168 61.63 -2.72 -15.03
CA GLN A 168 62.11 -2.53 -16.41
C GLN A 168 61.83 -1.05 -16.75
N GLY A 169 62.77 -0.16 -17.10
CA GLY A 169 64.07 -0.36 -17.72
C GLY A 169 63.99 -0.13 -19.24
N ALA A 170 63.72 1.11 -19.66
CA ALA A 170 64.15 1.73 -20.93
C ALA A 170 63.89 3.25 -20.86
#